data_AF-A0A358STY0-F1
#
_entry.id   AF-A0A358STY0-F1
#
_cell.length_a   1.000
_cell.length_b   1.000
_cell.length_c   1.000
_cell.angle_alpha   90.00
_cell.angle_beta   90.00
_cell.angle_gamma   90.00
#
_symmetry.space_group_name_H-M   'P 1'
#
loop_
_entity.id
_entity.type
_entity.pdbx_description
1 polymer ?
#
loop_
_entity_poly.entity_id
_entity_poly.type
_entity_poly.pdbx_seq_one_letter_code
_entity_poly.pdbx_strand_id
1 'polypeptide(L)'
;MRCRRLALMDWEIRANLGRHVRTGVDAHGWRWEITRGAEVAQVVIEISGRAWSSDPLSLPEDTRHALETDGHAELLKVLGQDDPPRVIRCGYSGCSYPSADELGERPSRT
;
A
#
# COMPACT_ATOMS: atom_id res chain seq x y z
N MET A 1 -33.42 -15.04 -10.46
CA MET A 1 -32.25 -14.81 -9.57
C MET A 1 -31.18 -14.10 -10.38
N ARG A 2 -30.91 -12.82 -10.10
CA ARG A 2 -30.00 -11.99 -10.91
C ARG A 2 -28.56 -12.14 -10.42
N CYS A 3 -27.67 -12.32 -11.39
CA CYS A 3 -26.22 -12.54 -11.28
C CYS A 3 -25.50 -11.65 -10.25
N ARG A 4 -24.95 -12.24 -9.18
CA ARG A 4 -23.86 -11.66 -8.37
C ARG A 4 -22.51 -12.03 -9.00
N ARG A 5 -22.14 -11.47 -10.15
CA ARG A 5 -20.86 -11.84 -10.80
C ARG A 5 -20.02 -10.65 -11.32
N LEU A 6 -20.27 -9.45 -10.82
CA LEU A 6 -19.40 -8.30 -11.11
C LEU A 6 -18.61 -7.82 -9.88
N ALA A 7 -18.90 -8.32 -8.69
CA ALA A 7 -18.10 -8.06 -7.48
C ALA A 7 -16.95 -9.08 -7.28
N LEU A 8 -16.53 -9.78 -8.35
CA LEU A 8 -15.60 -10.91 -8.27
C LEU A 8 -14.22 -10.64 -8.90
N MET A 9 -13.97 -9.42 -9.41
CA MET A 9 -12.71 -9.11 -10.11
C MET A 9 -11.83 -8.09 -9.42
N ASP A 10 -12.39 -7.25 -8.54
CA ASP A 10 -11.62 -6.32 -7.73
C ASP A 10 -11.21 -6.96 -6.40
N TRP A 11 -10.09 -6.51 -5.86
CA TRP A 11 -9.66 -6.83 -4.52
C TRP A 11 -10.52 -6.10 -3.49
N GLU A 12 -10.72 -6.72 -2.34
CA GLU A 12 -11.47 -6.17 -1.20
C GLU A 12 -10.56 -6.11 0.02
N ILE A 13 -10.70 -5.08 0.85
CA ILE A 13 -9.94 -4.97 2.11
C ILE A 13 -10.55 -5.92 3.13
N ARG A 14 -9.74 -6.85 3.64
CA ARG A 14 -10.15 -7.84 4.63
C ARG A 14 -9.79 -7.45 6.05
N ALA A 15 -8.56 -7.02 6.28
CA ALA A 15 -8.09 -6.70 7.63
C ALA A 15 -6.89 -5.74 7.64
N ASN A 16 -6.80 -4.91 8.67
CA ASN A 16 -5.57 -4.26 9.07
C ASN A 16 -4.78 -5.23 9.96
N LEU A 17 -3.62 -5.69 9.50
CA LEU A 17 -2.73 -6.59 10.24
C LEU A 17 -1.81 -5.83 11.21
N GLY A 18 -1.95 -4.51 11.30
CA GLY A 18 -1.29 -3.64 12.25
C GLY A 18 0.01 -3.02 11.73
N ARG A 19 0.77 -2.47 12.68
CA ARG A 19 1.96 -1.67 12.38
C ARG A 19 3.05 -2.52 11.75
N HIS A 20 3.62 -2.02 10.65
CA HIS A 20 4.78 -2.54 9.99
C HIS A 20 5.99 -1.62 10.23
N VAL A 21 7.13 -2.20 10.61
CA VAL A 21 8.42 -1.52 10.66
C VAL A 21 9.41 -2.40 9.91
N ARG A 22 10.01 -1.85 8.85
CA ARG A 22 11.00 -2.58 8.06
C ARG A 22 12.38 -2.44 8.71
N THR A 23 12.99 -3.56 9.08
CA THR A 23 14.35 -3.55 9.65
C THR A 23 15.36 -3.08 8.60
N GLY A 24 16.22 -2.12 8.96
CA GLY A 24 17.29 -1.62 8.09
C GLY A 24 16.89 -0.50 7.11
N VAL A 25 15.64 -0.04 7.15
CA VAL A 25 15.17 1.13 6.38
C VAL A 25 14.42 2.06 7.33
N ASP A 26 14.65 3.37 7.21
CA ASP A 26 13.89 4.40 7.93
C ASP A 26 12.49 4.54 7.33
N ALA A 27 11.64 3.54 7.58
CA ALA A 27 10.26 3.48 7.10
C ALA A 27 9.34 2.80 8.12
N HIS A 28 8.16 3.39 8.29
CA HIS A 28 7.10 2.93 9.18
C HIS A 28 5.79 2.85 8.41
N GLY A 29 4.87 2.00 8.84
CA GLY A 29 3.51 2.07 8.30
C GLY A 29 2.65 0.91 8.75
N TRP A 30 1.83 0.40 7.84
CA TRP A 30 0.80 -0.59 8.17
C TRP A 30 0.75 -1.70 7.13
N ARG A 31 0.41 -2.89 7.61
CA ARG A 31 0.18 -4.04 6.74
C ARG A 31 -1.31 -4.31 6.64
N TRP A 32 -1.79 -4.44 5.42
CA TRP A 32 -3.18 -4.75 5.14
C TRP A 32 -3.29 -6.08 4.42
N GLU A 33 -4.36 -6.79 4.68
CA GLU A 33 -4.78 -7.98 3.96
C GLU A 33 -5.93 -7.62 3.02
N ILE A 34 -5.79 -8.01 1.76
CA ILE A 34 -6.80 -7.87 0.73
C ILE A 34 -7.15 -9.23 0.15
N THR A 35 -8.38 -9.40 -0.33
CA THR A 35 -8.87 -10.66 -0.90
C THR A 35 -9.61 -10.45 -2.20
N ARG A 36 -9.50 -11.42 -3.11
CA ARG A 36 -10.29 -11.48 -4.34
C ARG A 36 -10.79 -12.90 -4.54
N GLY A 37 -12.06 -13.14 -4.22
CA GLY A 37 -12.59 -14.50 -4.18
C GLY A 37 -11.85 -15.38 -3.15
N ALA A 38 -11.11 -16.39 -3.63
CA ALA A 38 -10.27 -17.26 -2.78
C ALA A 38 -8.81 -16.77 -2.65
N GLU A 39 -8.42 -15.76 -3.43
CA GLU A 39 -7.07 -15.20 -3.41
C GLU A 39 -6.90 -14.27 -2.20
N VAL A 40 -5.74 -14.35 -1.56
CA VAL A 40 -5.34 -13.47 -0.45
C VAL A 40 -4.00 -12.84 -0.79
N ALA A 41 -3.90 -11.53 -0.64
CA ALA A 41 -2.69 -10.77 -0.80
C ALA A 41 -2.47 -9.84 0.39
N GLN A 42 -1.21 -9.49 0.64
CA GLN A 42 -0.85 -8.50 1.63
C GLN A 42 -0.21 -7.30 0.94
N VAL A 43 -0.66 -6.11 1.33
CA VAL A 43 -0.11 -4.84 0.88
C VAL A 43 0.45 -4.10 2.09
N VAL A 44 1.70 -3.68 1.98
CA VAL A 44 2.34 -2.87 3.01
C VAL A 44 2.34 -1.42 2.56
N ILE A 45 1.81 -0.54 3.40
CA ILE A 45 1.94 0.90 3.21
C ILE A 45 3.15 1.33 4.02
N GLU A 46 4.17 1.86 3.36
CA GLU A 46 5.39 2.35 3.98
C GLU A 46 5.45 3.86 3.84
N ILE A 47 5.71 4.54 4.94
CA ILE A 47 5.92 5.96 5.00
C ILE A 47 7.35 6.17 5.48
N SER A 48 8.12 6.94 4.71
CA SER A 48 9.50 7.27 5.10
C SER A 48 9.53 7.90 6.50
N GLY A 49 10.51 7.57 7.33
CA GLY A 49 10.56 8.03 8.73
C GLY A 49 10.55 9.55 8.86
N ARG A 50 11.23 10.25 7.94
CA ARG A 50 11.13 11.72 7.85
C ARG A 50 9.69 12.20 7.64
N ALA A 51 8.92 11.60 6.73
CA ALA A 51 7.52 11.99 6.52
C ALA A 51 6.63 11.56 7.70
N TRP A 52 6.90 10.40 8.31
CA TRP A 52 6.19 9.90 9.48
C TRP A 52 6.26 10.86 10.68
N SER A 53 7.41 11.50 10.88
CA SER A 53 7.64 12.45 11.98
C SER A 53 7.41 13.91 11.61
N SER A 54 6.88 14.18 10.41
CA SER A 54 6.65 15.54 9.93
C SER A 54 5.27 16.06 10.23
N ASP A 55 5.13 17.38 10.13
CA ASP A 55 3.83 18.02 10.16
C ASP A 55 2.98 17.57 8.94
N PRO A 56 1.77 17.02 9.13
CA PRO A 56 0.95 16.51 8.04
C PRO A 56 0.56 17.57 6.99
N LEU A 57 0.48 18.86 7.35
CA LEU A 57 0.16 19.93 6.40
C LEU A 57 1.35 20.28 5.49
N SER A 58 2.57 19.89 5.87
CA SER A 58 3.77 20.02 5.04
C SER A 58 3.93 18.91 4.00
N LEU A 59 3.10 17.86 4.07
CA LEU A 59 3.17 16.69 3.22
C LEU A 59 2.23 16.79 2.02
N PRO A 60 2.55 16.10 0.91
CA PRO A 60 1.61 15.91 -0.19
C PRO A 60 0.31 15.25 0.28
N GLU A 61 -0.80 15.57 -0.39
CA GLU A 61 -2.15 15.14 0.00
C GLU A 61 -2.28 13.62 0.15
N ASP A 62 -1.70 12.85 -0.78
CA ASP A 62 -1.70 11.39 -0.76
C ASP A 62 -0.95 10.82 0.46
N THR A 63 0.22 11.37 0.79
CA THR A 63 1.01 10.96 1.96
C THR A 63 0.33 11.36 3.26
N ARG A 64 -0.31 12.54 3.29
CA ARG A 64 -1.13 12.97 4.41
C ARG A 64 -2.31 12.03 4.63
N HIS A 65 -3.09 11.72 3.58
CA HIS A 65 -4.20 10.78 3.67
C HIS A 65 -3.73 9.38 4.08
N ALA A 66 -2.56 8.95 3.63
CA ALA A 66 -1.94 7.71 4.08
C ALA A 66 -1.68 7.73 5.60
N LEU A 67 -1.16 8.83 6.16
CA LEU A 67 -0.95 8.95 7.61
C LEU A 67 -2.26 8.96 8.40
N GLU A 68 -3.25 9.72 7.92
CA GLU A 68 -4.52 9.93 8.63
C GLU A 68 -5.41 8.69 8.65
N THR A 69 -5.25 7.79 7.69
CA THR A 69 -6.12 6.61 7.49
C THR A 69 -5.40 5.28 7.67
N ASP A 70 -4.23 5.28 8.31
CA ASP A 70 -3.37 4.10 8.43
C ASP A 70 -3.06 3.44 7.07
N GLY A 71 -3.02 4.25 6.00
CA GLY A 71 -2.79 3.84 4.63
C GLY A 71 -4.02 3.30 3.90
N HIS A 72 -5.19 3.26 4.53
CA HIS A 72 -6.43 2.77 3.93
C HIS A 72 -6.82 3.55 2.67
N ALA A 73 -6.70 4.88 2.69
CA ALA A 73 -7.03 5.72 1.52
C ALA A 73 -6.17 5.39 0.28
N GLU A 74 -4.90 5.08 0.50
CA GLU A 74 -3.98 4.70 -0.58
C GLU A 74 -4.21 3.27 -1.04
N LEU A 75 -4.59 2.37 -0.13
CA LEU A 75 -4.95 1.00 -0.47
C LEU A 75 -6.18 0.93 -1.40
N LEU A 76 -7.18 1.79 -1.19
CA LEU A 76 -8.38 1.83 -2.04
C LEU A 76 -8.05 2.09 -3.53
N LYS A 77 -6.96 2.82 -3.82
CA LYS A 77 -6.57 3.16 -5.20
C LYS A 77 -6.06 1.97 -6.00
N VAL A 78 -5.60 0.91 -5.32
CA VAL A 78 -4.97 -0.24 -5.97
C VAL A 78 -5.85 -1.49 -6.02
N LEU A 79 -7.04 -1.44 -5.41
CA LEU A 79 -7.95 -2.59 -5.34
C LEU A 79 -8.45 -3.06 -6.71
N GLY A 80 -8.54 -2.15 -7.69
CA GLY A 80 -8.95 -2.49 -9.05
C GLY A 80 -7.84 -3.00 -9.96
N GLN A 81 -6.61 -3.18 -9.45
CA GLN A 81 -5.50 -3.72 -10.21
C GLN A 81 -5.50 -5.24 -10.17
N ASP A 82 -5.23 -5.89 -11.31
CA ASP A 82 -5.19 -7.35 -11.39
C ASP A 82 -4.12 -7.97 -10.48
N ASP A 83 -2.94 -7.33 -10.44
CA ASP A 83 -1.85 -7.64 -9.51
C ASP A 83 -1.47 -6.38 -8.72
N PRO A 84 -2.06 -6.18 -7.52
CA PRO A 84 -1.83 -4.99 -6.73
C PRO A 84 -0.40 -4.96 -6.18
N PRO A 85 0.19 -3.76 -6.01
CA PRO A 85 1.52 -3.61 -5.49
C PRO A 85 1.62 -4.21 -4.09
N ARG A 86 2.71 -4.93 -3.81
CA ARG A 86 2.95 -5.49 -2.48
C ARG A 86 3.37 -4.43 -1.47
N VAL A 87 3.91 -3.32 -1.96
CA VAL A 87 4.38 -2.20 -1.13
C VAL A 87 4.00 -0.89 -1.80
N ILE A 88 3.27 -0.03 -1.09
CA ILE A 88 3.04 1.36 -1.47
C ILE A 88 3.97 2.22 -0.63
N ARG A 89 4.76 3.10 -1.25
CA ARG A 89 5.75 3.92 -0.55
C ARG A 89 5.35 5.39 -0.59
N CYS A 90 5.12 6.00 0.56
CA CYS A 90 4.76 7.39 0.72
C CYS A 90 5.88 8.19 1.41
N GLY A 91 5.97 9.46 1.06
CA GLY A 91 7.00 10.37 1.57
C GLY A 91 6.78 11.80 1.07
N TYR A 92 7.81 12.63 1.12
CA TYR A 92 7.69 14.04 0.69
C TYR A 92 7.43 14.23 -0.81
N SER A 93 7.70 13.20 -1.62
CA SER A 93 7.39 13.19 -3.05
C SER A 93 6.00 12.65 -3.36
N GLY A 94 5.20 12.33 -2.34
CA GLY A 94 3.92 11.64 -2.47
C GLY A 94 4.04 10.12 -2.36
N CYS A 95 2.97 9.42 -2.71
CA CYS A 95 2.86 7.97 -2.71
C CYS A 95 3.21 7.39 -4.08
N SER A 96 4.02 6.34 -4.07
CA SER A 96 4.43 5.56 -5.23
C SER A 96 3.88 4.14 -5.12
N TYR A 97 3.41 3.59 -6.24
CA TYR A 97 2.77 2.28 -6.35
C TYR A 97 3.62 1.37 -7.26
N PRO A 98 4.82 0.96 -6.81
CA PRO A 98 5.69 0.10 -7.62
C PRO A 98 4.96 -1.23 -7.90
N SER A 99 4.93 -1.63 -9.16
CA SER A 99 4.33 -2.91 -9.57
C SER A 99 5.04 -4.07 -8.86
N ALA A 100 4.38 -5.21 -8.69
CA ALA A 100 4.98 -6.34 -7.98
C ALA A 100 6.32 -6.80 -8.61
N ASP A 101 6.45 -6.67 -9.94
CA ASP A 101 7.69 -6.95 -10.69
C ASP A 101 8.84 -5.97 -10.38
N GLU A 102 8.56 -4.69 -10.08
CA GLU A 102 9.59 -3.66 -9.85
C GLU A 102 10.32 -3.84 -8.51
N LEU A 103 9.82 -4.70 -7.62
CA LEU A 103 10.47 -5.06 -6.36
C LEU A 103 11.41 -6.27 -6.48
N GLY A 104 11.45 -6.94 -7.65
CA GLY A 104 12.28 -8.11 -7.93
C GLY A 104 13.62 -7.81 -8.60
N GLU A 105 13.78 -6.66 -9.26
CA GLU A 105 14.96 -6.37 -10.06
C GLU A 105 15.96 -5.46 -9.32
N ARG A 106 16.82 -6.06 -8.49
CA ARG A 106 18.15 -5.47 -8.24
C ARG A 106 19.05 -5.87 -9.41
N PRO A 107 19.39 -4.99 -10.37
CA PRO A 107 20.59 -5.22 -11.15
C PRO A 107 21.78 -5.03 -10.19
N SER A 108 22.32 -6.14 -9.72
CA SER A 108 23.71 -6.18 -9.28
C SER A 108 24.53 -5.76 -10.50
N ARG A 109 25.13 -4.57 -10.47
CA ARG A 109 26.11 -4.19 -11.47
C ARG A 109 27.46 -3.96 -10.82
N THR A 110 28.34 -4.87 -11.24
CA THR A 110 29.79 -5.01 -11.12
C THR A 110 30.57 -3.71 -11.00
#